data_AF-A0AA97EH09-F1
#
_entry.id   AF-A0AA97EH09-F1
#
_cell.length_a   1.000
_cell.length_b   1.000
_cell.length_c   1.000
_cell.angle_alpha   90.00
_cell.angle_beta   90.00
_cell.angle_gamma   90.00
#
_symmetry.space_group_name_H-M   'P 1'
#
loop_
_entity.id
_entity.type
_entity.pdbx_description
1 polymer ?
#
loop_
_entity_poly.entity_id
_entity_poly.type
_entity_poly.pdbx_seq_one_letter_code
_entity_poly.pdbx_strand_id
1 'polypeptide(L)'
;MENAMSTHSSTDTEASSLEQWTSIIGGSALVLGGLQQRSLRGVLMAVAGGGLVYQGAQKKSTLKQVGEAAGLDKAIRVEKTVTINRPASELYSYWRRLENLPEFMRHIKSVQVFDDSRSHWVVNAPLDQSIEWDAVIVNDQPDHLIAWASAEDAEVDHSGFVRFQPATGNRGTEVKVVMEYELPGGVMAAAIAKLFGEEPEQQIGDDLNRFKQLMEAGEIATTEGQSTGA
;
A
#
# COMPACT_ATOMS: atom_id res chain seq x y z
N MET A 1 72.72 6.97 -27.62
CA MET A 1 72.25 6.53 -26.30
C MET A 1 70.79 6.11 -26.45
N GLU A 2 70.56 4.82 -26.24
CA GLU A 2 69.33 4.10 -25.86
C GLU A 2 67.93 4.37 -26.47
N ASN A 3 67.42 3.29 -27.10
CA ASN A 3 66.11 2.62 -26.96
C ASN A 3 64.76 3.32 -27.27
N ALA A 4 64.18 2.89 -28.40
CA ALA A 4 62.99 2.02 -28.56
C ALA A 4 61.61 2.35 -27.92
N MET A 5 60.57 2.12 -28.76
CA MET A 5 59.19 1.67 -28.45
C MET A 5 58.26 2.73 -27.82
N SER A 6 56.96 2.90 -28.14
CA SER A 6 56.00 2.15 -28.94
C SER A 6 54.72 3.00 -29.16
N THR A 7 54.15 2.93 -30.37
CA THR A 7 52.71 2.75 -30.73
C THR A 7 51.54 3.57 -30.13
N HIS A 8 50.71 4.05 -31.08
CA HIS A 8 49.23 4.04 -31.16
C HIS A 8 48.36 5.11 -30.45
N SER A 9 47.80 5.98 -31.31
CA SER A 9 46.43 6.52 -31.40
C SER A 9 45.39 6.09 -30.35
N SER A 10 44.73 7.09 -29.73
CA SER A 10 43.28 7.39 -29.76
C SER A 10 42.86 8.01 -28.43
N THR A 11 42.63 9.32 -28.37
CA THR A 11 42.07 10.00 -27.18
C THR A 11 40.83 10.79 -27.57
N ASP A 12 39.74 10.07 -27.76
CA ASP A 12 38.38 10.58 -27.61
C ASP A 12 37.66 9.58 -26.70
N THR A 13 37.44 9.95 -25.44
CA THR A 13 36.40 9.47 -24.50
C THR A 13 36.86 9.85 -23.08
N GLU A 14 36.66 11.10 -22.68
CA GLU A 14 36.75 11.48 -21.26
C GLU A 14 35.65 12.47 -20.83
N ALA A 15 34.52 12.47 -21.54
CA ALA A 15 33.33 13.23 -21.16
C ALA A 15 32.05 12.40 -21.41
N SER A 16 31.91 11.25 -20.73
CA SER A 16 30.67 10.46 -20.74
C SER A 16 30.61 9.43 -19.60
N SER A 17 30.97 9.83 -18.38
CA SER A 17 31.02 8.90 -17.24
C SER A 17 30.45 9.47 -15.93
N LEU A 18 29.86 10.67 -15.97
CA LEU A 18 29.30 11.34 -14.79
C LEU A 18 27.77 11.45 -14.77
N GLU A 19 27.05 11.01 -15.81
CA GLU A 19 25.57 11.06 -15.83
C GLU A 19 24.88 9.73 -15.46
N GLN A 20 25.62 8.67 -15.11
CA GLN A 20 25.02 7.34 -14.84
C GLN A 20 24.93 6.93 -13.36
N TRP A 21 25.35 7.75 -12.40
CA TRP A 21 25.47 7.32 -10.99
C TRP A 21 24.55 8.03 -9.98
N THR A 22 23.47 8.69 -10.42
CA THR A 22 22.49 9.28 -9.48
C THR A 22 21.47 8.27 -8.94
N SER A 23 21.25 7.13 -9.58
CA SER A 23 20.24 6.13 -9.14
C SER A 23 20.75 5.10 -8.12
N ILE A 24 22.06 4.84 -8.07
CA ILE A 24 22.61 3.74 -7.24
C ILE A 24 22.87 4.18 -5.78
N ILE A 25 23.10 5.46 -5.53
CA ILE A 25 23.30 5.97 -4.16
C ILE A 25 21.95 6.19 -3.44
N GLY A 26 20.90 6.59 -4.18
CA GLY A 26 19.56 6.78 -3.62
C GLY A 26 18.87 5.48 -3.19
N GLY A 27 18.93 4.43 -4.02
CA GLY A 27 18.30 3.14 -3.71
C GLY A 27 18.93 2.43 -2.49
N SER A 28 20.24 2.53 -2.33
CA SER A 28 20.99 1.89 -1.23
C SER A 28 20.63 2.44 0.15
N ALA A 29 20.36 3.75 0.24
CA ALA A 29 19.95 4.41 1.49
C ALA A 29 18.51 4.01 1.90
N LEU A 30 17.61 3.82 0.92
CA LEU A 30 16.23 3.37 1.15
C LEU A 30 16.18 1.93 1.66
N VAL A 31 17.09 1.05 1.20
CA VAL A 31 17.18 -0.34 1.68
C VAL A 31 17.64 -0.42 3.14
N LEU A 32 18.65 0.36 3.52
CA LEU A 32 19.16 0.35 4.91
C LEU A 32 18.22 1.09 5.87
N GLY A 33 17.60 2.19 5.44
CA GLY A 33 16.59 2.91 6.23
C GLY A 33 15.27 2.13 6.39
N GLY A 34 14.81 1.49 5.31
CA GLY A 34 13.55 0.71 5.30
C GLY A 34 13.60 -0.56 6.16
N LEU A 35 14.76 -1.22 6.25
CA LEU A 35 14.97 -2.37 7.16
C LEU A 35 15.07 -1.96 8.63
N GLN A 36 15.44 -0.71 8.92
CA GLN A 36 15.58 -0.22 10.29
C GLN A 36 14.24 0.17 10.93
N GLN A 37 13.20 0.45 10.12
CA GLN A 37 11.90 0.93 10.59
C GLN A 37 10.86 -0.15 10.93
N ARG A 38 11.15 -1.46 10.81
CA ARG A 38 10.30 -2.54 11.36
C ARG A 38 8.79 -2.48 10.96
N SER A 39 8.44 -1.80 9.87
CA SER A 39 7.07 -1.53 9.43
C SER A 39 6.82 -1.93 7.96
N LEU A 40 5.57 -2.20 7.57
CA LEU A 40 5.20 -2.52 6.18
C LEU A 40 5.63 -1.45 5.17
N ARG A 41 5.62 -0.17 5.58
CA ARG A 41 6.15 0.96 4.82
C ARG A 41 7.62 0.75 4.43
N GLY A 42 8.45 0.31 5.38
CA GLY A 42 9.88 0.04 5.15
C GLY A 42 10.11 -1.10 4.14
N VAL A 43 9.28 -2.15 4.20
CA VAL A 43 9.32 -3.27 3.23
C VAL A 43 8.88 -2.82 1.83
N LEU A 44 7.80 -2.04 1.73
CA LEU A 44 7.31 -1.51 0.45
C LEU A 44 8.34 -0.57 -0.19
N MET A 45 8.97 0.31 0.58
CA MET A 45 10.04 1.17 0.08
C MET A 45 11.30 0.38 -0.32
N ALA A 46 11.66 -0.68 0.41
CA ALA A 46 12.78 -1.53 0.03
C ALA A 46 12.53 -2.31 -1.28
N VAL A 47 11.29 -2.74 -1.55
CA VAL A 47 10.92 -3.38 -2.82
C VAL A 47 10.90 -2.38 -3.97
N ALA A 48 10.29 -1.20 -3.78
CA ALA A 48 10.28 -0.13 -4.79
C ALA A 48 11.69 0.38 -5.11
N GLY A 49 12.59 0.40 -4.12
CA GLY A 49 14.01 0.72 -4.26
C GLY A 49 14.90 -0.41 -4.82
N GLY A 50 14.34 -1.56 -5.21
CA GLY A 50 15.06 -2.67 -5.86
C GLY A 50 15.83 -3.63 -4.93
N GLY A 51 15.55 -3.63 -3.62
CA GLY A 51 16.41 -4.23 -2.59
C GLY A 51 16.22 -5.71 -2.23
N LEU A 52 15.25 -6.45 -2.79
CA LEU A 52 15.03 -7.85 -2.38
C LEU A 52 15.28 -8.86 -3.51
N VAL A 53 16.48 -9.45 -3.49
CA VAL A 53 16.79 -10.70 -4.19
C VAL A 53 16.07 -11.85 -3.49
N TYR A 54 15.08 -12.41 -4.17
CA TYR A 54 14.28 -13.55 -3.72
C TYR A 54 15.14 -14.83 -3.68
N GLN A 55 15.71 -15.15 -2.52
CA GLN A 55 16.18 -16.52 -2.27
C GLN A 55 15.11 -17.31 -1.54
N GLY A 56 14.45 -18.18 -2.31
CA GLY A 56 13.53 -19.16 -1.78
C GLY A 56 14.26 -20.27 -1.02
N ALA A 57 13.72 -20.64 0.14
CA ALA A 57 13.71 -22.01 0.61
C ALA A 57 12.66 -22.13 1.71
N GLN A 58 11.86 -23.19 1.59
CA GLN A 58 10.86 -23.67 2.54
C GLN A 58 11.09 -23.25 4.00
N LYS A 59 10.15 -22.47 4.56
CA LYS A 59 9.72 -22.53 5.98
C LYS A 59 8.62 -21.49 6.19
N LYS A 60 7.38 -21.94 6.38
CA LYS A 60 6.23 -21.16 6.88
C LYS A 60 6.45 -20.57 8.29
N SER A 61 7.67 -20.60 8.82
CA SER A 61 8.03 -20.26 10.20
C SER A 61 8.85 -18.97 10.33
N THR A 62 9.43 -18.46 9.24
CA THR A 62 10.36 -17.31 9.33
C THR A 62 9.63 -15.97 9.38
N LEU A 63 8.50 -15.82 8.69
CA LEU A 63 7.68 -14.60 8.75
C LEU A 63 7.08 -14.35 10.15
N LYS A 64 6.73 -15.43 10.86
CA LYS A 64 6.18 -15.36 12.22
C LYS A 64 7.26 -15.02 13.26
N GLN A 65 8.46 -15.57 13.12
CA GLN A 65 9.61 -15.28 14.00
C GLN A 65 10.24 -13.91 13.72
N VAL A 66 10.25 -13.45 12.48
CA VAL A 66 10.62 -12.07 12.14
C VAL A 66 9.59 -11.10 12.72
N GLY A 67 8.30 -11.45 12.69
CA GLY A 67 7.25 -10.64 13.31
C GLY A 67 7.33 -10.52 14.84
N GLU A 68 7.62 -11.62 15.53
CA GLU A 68 7.81 -11.64 16.99
C GLU A 68 9.11 -10.92 17.42
N ALA A 69 10.18 -11.00 16.62
CA ALA A 69 11.44 -10.29 16.90
C ALA A 69 11.43 -8.81 16.46
N ALA A 70 10.54 -8.42 15.55
CA ALA A 70 10.38 -7.05 15.06
C ALA A 70 9.48 -6.16 15.96
N GLY A 71 8.82 -6.72 16.97
CA GLY A 71 7.93 -5.94 17.84
C GLY A 71 6.64 -5.51 17.14
N LEU A 72 6.04 -6.43 16.36
CA LEU A 72 4.70 -6.26 15.75
C LEU A 72 3.55 -6.12 16.78
N ASP A 73 3.85 -5.99 18.07
CA ASP A 73 2.86 -5.82 19.15
C ASP A 73 2.15 -4.45 19.14
N LYS A 74 2.47 -3.56 18.18
CA LYS A 74 1.90 -2.20 18.11
C LYS A 74 1.20 -1.83 16.79
N ALA A 75 1.31 -2.68 15.77
CA ALA A 75 0.73 -2.40 14.46
C ALA A 75 -0.57 -3.18 14.28
N ILE A 76 -1.69 -2.49 14.05
CA ILE A 76 -2.94 -3.15 13.67
C ILE A 76 -2.83 -3.50 12.19
N ARG A 77 -2.81 -4.80 11.89
CA ARG A 77 -2.80 -5.31 10.51
C ARG A 77 -4.15 -5.92 10.17
N VAL A 78 -4.74 -5.46 9.07
CA VAL A 78 -5.98 -5.97 8.52
C VAL A 78 -5.71 -6.57 7.15
N GLU A 79 -6.20 -7.79 6.92
CA GLU A 79 -6.10 -8.47 5.64
C GLU A 79 -7.45 -9.09 5.26
N LYS A 80 -8.00 -8.68 4.12
CA LYS A 80 -9.24 -9.24 3.57
C LYS A 80 -9.14 -9.49 2.08
N THR A 81 -9.94 -10.43 1.58
CA THR A 81 -9.98 -10.78 0.16
C THR A 81 -11.39 -11.11 -0.24
N VAL A 82 -11.82 -10.58 -1.39
CA VAL A 82 -13.13 -10.86 -2.00
C VAL A 82 -12.94 -11.22 -3.47
N THR A 83 -13.77 -12.12 -4.00
CA THR A 83 -13.82 -12.40 -5.44
C THR A 83 -14.93 -11.58 -6.08
N ILE A 84 -14.60 -10.78 -7.07
CA ILE A 84 -15.51 -9.91 -7.81
C ILE A 84 -15.56 -10.36 -9.26
N ASN A 85 -16.75 -10.61 -9.79
CA ASN A 85 -17.03 -11.06 -11.14
C ASN A 85 -16.88 -9.94 -12.17
N ARG A 86 -15.71 -9.30 -12.19
CA ARG A 86 -15.29 -8.25 -13.12
C ARG A 86 -13.82 -8.42 -13.49
N PRO A 87 -13.39 -7.94 -14.68
CA PRO A 87 -11.99 -7.91 -15.07
C PRO A 87 -11.14 -7.07 -14.10
N ALA A 88 -9.89 -7.48 -13.89
CA ALA A 88 -8.96 -6.78 -13.00
C ALA A 88 -8.74 -5.33 -13.43
N SER A 89 -8.75 -5.04 -14.73
CA SER A 89 -8.58 -3.69 -15.26
C SER A 89 -9.70 -2.73 -14.90
N GLU A 90 -10.95 -3.19 -14.87
CA GLU A 90 -12.09 -2.38 -14.43
C GLU A 90 -11.97 -2.06 -12.93
N LEU A 91 -11.65 -3.07 -12.12
CA LEU A 91 -11.52 -2.92 -10.67
C LEU A 91 -10.34 -2.02 -10.30
N TYR A 92 -9.19 -2.23 -10.94
CA TYR A 92 -8.00 -1.41 -10.76
C TYR A 92 -8.28 0.03 -11.16
N SER A 93 -8.85 0.28 -12.34
CA SER A 93 -9.13 1.64 -12.83
C SER A 93 -10.14 2.37 -11.94
N TYR A 94 -11.11 1.65 -11.37
CA TYR A 94 -12.03 2.21 -10.39
C TYR A 94 -11.33 2.62 -9.11
N TRP A 95 -10.52 1.71 -8.55
CA TRP A 95 -9.81 1.92 -7.30
C TRP A 95 -8.74 3.01 -7.41
N ARG A 96 -8.04 3.05 -8.54
CA ARG A 96 -6.94 3.99 -8.80
C ARG A 96 -7.38 5.45 -8.79
N ARG A 97 -8.66 5.70 -9.09
CA ARG A 97 -9.34 6.96 -8.82
C ARG A 97 -9.75 6.98 -7.34
N LEU A 98 -8.80 7.37 -6.49
CA LEU A 98 -8.94 7.28 -5.03
C LEU A 98 -10.16 8.03 -4.48
N GLU A 99 -10.63 9.07 -5.18
CA GLU A 99 -11.84 9.82 -4.85
C GLU A 99 -13.12 8.97 -4.89
N ASN A 100 -13.10 7.80 -5.53
CA ASN A 100 -14.22 6.84 -5.52
C ASN A 100 -14.29 6.01 -4.23
N LEU A 101 -13.19 5.90 -3.46
CA LEU A 101 -13.14 5.01 -2.30
C LEU A 101 -14.20 5.33 -1.23
N PRO A 102 -14.49 6.61 -0.90
CA PRO A 102 -15.57 6.95 0.04
C PRO A 102 -16.96 6.41 -0.34
N GLU A 103 -17.21 6.09 -1.61
CA GLU A 103 -18.52 5.57 -2.06
C GLU A 103 -18.83 4.18 -1.50
N PHE A 104 -17.80 3.36 -1.24
CA PHE A 104 -17.95 2.00 -0.73
C PHE A 104 -17.21 1.75 0.58
N MET A 105 -16.23 2.59 0.92
CA MET A 105 -15.47 2.55 2.18
C MET A 105 -16.05 3.52 3.21
N ARG A 106 -17.00 3.06 4.04
CA ARG A 106 -17.76 3.95 4.95
C ARG A 106 -16.91 4.62 6.03
N HIS A 107 -15.76 4.04 6.35
CA HIS A 107 -14.83 4.62 7.31
C HIS A 107 -14.08 5.83 6.74
N ILE A 108 -14.01 5.96 5.41
CA ILE A 108 -13.41 7.10 4.74
C ILE A 108 -14.47 8.18 4.53
N LYS A 109 -14.18 9.39 5.01
CA LYS A 109 -15.05 10.55 4.82
C LYS A 109 -14.78 11.23 3.48
N SER A 110 -13.51 11.40 3.12
CA SER A 110 -13.12 11.97 1.83
C SER A 110 -11.68 11.62 1.48
N VAL A 111 -11.39 11.55 0.18
CA VAL A 111 -10.04 11.54 -0.37
C VAL A 111 -9.94 12.68 -1.39
N GLN A 112 -8.92 13.52 -1.27
CA GLN A 112 -8.61 14.58 -2.23
C GLN A 112 -7.28 14.24 -2.90
N VAL A 113 -7.25 14.20 -4.22
CA VAL A 113 -6.02 13.88 -4.99
C VAL A 113 -5.32 15.17 -5.38
N PHE A 114 -4.05 15.31 -5.00
CA PHE A 114 -3.24 16.49 -5.34
C PHE A 114 -2.54 16.32 -6.69
N ASP A 115 -2.05 15.11 -6.97
CA ASP A 115 -1.37 14.74 -8.21
C ASP A 115 -1.42 13.21 -8.40
N ASP A 116 -0.65 12.69 -9.36
CA ASP A 116 -0.68 11.27 -9.72
C ASP A 116 -0.37 10.32 -8.55
N SER A 117 0.38 10.74 -7.53
CA SER A 117 0.77 9.86 -6.42
C SER A 117 0.38 10.37 -5.04
N ARG A 118 0.10 11.67 -4.86
CA ARG A 118 -0.21 12.26 -3.57
C ARG A 118 -1.69 12.54 -3.37
N SER A 119 -2.17 12.25 -2.17
CA SER A 119 -3.57 12.44 -1.80
C SER A 119 -3.72 12.75 -0.30
N HIS A 120 -4.74 13.53 0.05
CA HIS A 120 -5.14 13.83 1.41
C HIS A 120 -6.36 13.02 1.79
N TRP A 121 -6.30 12.34 2.92
CA TRP A 121 -7.31 11.40 3.40
C TRP A 121 -7.92 11.93 4.69
N VAL A 122 -9.24 11.85 4.78
CA VAL A 122 -10.00 12.14 5.99
C VAL A 122 -10.85 10.93 6.32
N VAL A 123 -10.68 10.36 7.51
CA VAL A 123 -11.47 9.22 7.99
C VAL A 123 -12.31 9.63 9.18
N ASN A 124 -13.46 8.98 9.33
CA ASN A 124 -14.33 9.17 10.47
C ASN A 124 -13.63 8.66 11.73
N ALA A 125 -13.77 9.36 12.85
CA ALA A 125 -13.34 8.94 14.18
C ALA A 125 -14.52 9.03 15.16
N PRO A 126 -14.50 8.31 16.30
CA PRO A 126 -15.58 8.37 17.29
C PRO A 126 -15.88 9.81 17.75
N LEU A 127 -17.11 10.05 18.20
CA LEU A 127 -17.58 11.37 18.70
C LEU A 127 -17.58 12.48 17.64
N ASP A 128 -17.96 12.16 16.41
CA ASP A 128 -18.01 13.09 15.26
C ASP A 128 -16.66 13.76 14.94
N GLN A 129 -15.56 13.14 15.36
CA GLN A 129 -14.21 13.59 15.06
C GLN A 129 -13.73 13.02 13.71
N SER A 130 -12.61 13.52 13.22
CA SER A 130 -11.91 12.97 12.06
C SER A 130 -10.41 12.88 12.30
N ILE A 131 -9.79 11.91 11.65
CA ILE A 131 -8.34 11.78 11.54
C ILE A 131 -7.98 12.04 10.08
N GLU A 132 -6.90 12.78 9.87
CA GLU A 132 -6.46 13.16 8.53
C GLU A 132 -4.97 12.95 8.34
N TRP A 133 -4.57 12.60 7.12
CA TRP A 133 -3.17 12.45 6.74
C TRP A 133 -3.00 12.57 5.23
N ASP A 134 -1.78 12.89 4.81
CA ASP A 134 -1.37 12.79 3.42
C ASP A 134 -0.75 11.42 3.14
N ALA A 135 -1.05 10.84 1.99
CA ALA A 135 -0.54 9.56 1.53
C ALA A 135 0.08 9.65 0.13
N VAL A 136 1.06 8.78 -0.10
CA VAL A 136 1.80 8.65 -1.34
C VAL A 136 1.64 7.23 -1.88
N ILE A 137 1.30 7.09 -3.16
CA ILE A 137 1.38 5.81 -3.89
C ILE A 137 2.86 5.47 -4.08
N VAL A 138 3.31 4.38 -3.47
CA VAL A 138 4.71 3.90 -3.49
C VAL A 138 4.95 2.80 -4.52
N ASN A 139 3.89 2.15 -5.00
CA ASN A 139 3.96 1.18 -6.08
C ASN A 139 2.64 1.16 -6.85
N ASP A 140 2.72 1.33 -8.16
CA ASP A 140 1.56 1.37 -9.05
C ASP A 140 1.80 0.44 -10.24
N GLN A 141 1.12 -0.71 -10.24
CA GLN A 141 1.18 -1.70 -11.30
C GLN A 141 -0.21 -1.86 -11.90
N PRO A 142 -0.44 -1.35 -13.12
CA PRO A 142 -1.71 -1.46 -13.82
C PRO A 142 -2.29 -2.86 -13.74
N ASP A 143 -3.57 -2.94 -13.40
CA ASP A 143 -4.38 -4.17 -13.31
C ASP A 143 -3.91 -5.19 -12.24
N HIS A 144 -2.90 -4.85 -11.43
CA HIS A 144 -2.23 -5.80 -10.54
C HIS A 144 -2.11 -5.33 -9.09
N LEU A 145 -1.61 -4.12 -8.85
CA LEU A 145 -1.23 -3.67 -7.51
C LEU A 145 -1.28 -2.15 -7.41
N ILE A 146 -1.84 -1.65 -6.32
CA ILE A 146 -1.63 -0.27 -5.85
C ILE A 146 -1.17 -0.38 -4.41
N ALA A 147 0.02 0.13 -4.09
CA ALA A 147 0.53 0.20 -2.73
C ALA A 147 0.77 1.66 -2.34
N TRP A 148 0.47 1.98 -1.09
CA TRP A 148 0.59 3.34 -0.56
C TRP A 148 1.19 3.33 0.84
N ALA A 149 1.70 4.48 1.23
CA ALA A 149 2.12 4.79 2.59
C ALA A 149 1.78 6.25 2.90
N SER A 150 1.61 6.58 4.18
CA SER A 150 1.49 7.97 4.62
C SER A 150 2.77 8.75 4.30
N ALA A 151 2.65 10.06 4.13
CA ALA A 151 3.78 10.95 3.92
C ALA A 151 4.77 10.89 5.11
N GLU A 152 6.01 11.36 4.92
CA GLU A 152 7.03 11.35 5.98
C GLU A 152 6.68 12.22 7.19
N ASP A 153 5.89 13.27 6.98
CA ASP A 153 5.42 14.22 7.98
C ASP A 153 4.02 13.94 8.52
N ALA A 154 3.38 12.85 8.07
CA ALA A 154 2.06 12.47 8.53
C ALA A 154 2.09 12.04 10.01
N GLU A 155 1.13 12.54 10.80
CA GLU A 155 0.99 12.19 12.21
C GLU A 155 0.58 10.72 12.43
N VAL A 156 0.06 10.06 11.40
CA VAL A 156 -0.37 8.66 11.41
C VAL A 156 0.49 7.87 10.43
N ASP A 157 1.19 6.84 10.92
CA ASP A 157 1.82 5.86 10.03
C ASP A 157 0.76 4.87 9.55
N HIS A 158 0.37 5.04 8.29
CA HIS A 158 -0.60 4.19 7.61
C HIS A 158 0.02 3.68 6.33
N SER A 159 -0.05 2.38 6.08
CA SER A 159 0.38 1.83 4.81
C SER A 159 -0.49 0.66 4.41
N GLY A 160 -0.50 0.36 3.13
CA GLY A 160 -1.29 -0.74 2.63
C GLY A 160 -1.09 -1.00 1.16
N PHE A 161 -1.78 -2.02 0.69
CA PHE A 161 -1.91 -2.28 -0.72
C PHE A 161 -3.25 -2.94 -1.05
N VAL A 162 -3.69 -2.73 -2.29
CA VAL A 162 -4.73 -3.52 -2.94
C VAL A 162 -4.10 -4.27 -4.10
N ARG A 163 -4.39 -5.56 -4.20
CA ARG A 163 -3.89 -6.44 -5.25
C ARG A 163 -5.05 -7.11 -5.98
N PHE A 164 -4.95 -7.13 -7.30
CA PHE A 164 -5.93 -7.68 -8.20
C PHE A 164 -5.33 -8.91 -8.88
N GLN A 165 -5.94 -10.08 -8.69
CA GLN A 165 -5.48 -11.33 -9.30
C GLN A 165 -6.62 -12.06 -9.98
N PRO A 166 -6.41 -12.70 -11.14
CA PRO A 166 -7.43 -13.56 -11.75
C PRO A 166 -7.90 -14.63 -10.76
N ALA A 167 -9.21 -14.73 -10.57
CA ALA A 167 -9.82 -15.75 -9.74
C ALA A 167 -9.84 -17.10 -10.44
N THR A 168 -9.74 -18.17 -9.65
CA THR A 168 -9.88 -19.53 -10.16
C THR A 168 -11.27 -19.79 -10.75
N GLY A 169 -11.32 -20.57 -11.84
CA GLY A 169 -12.58 -20.98 -12.46
C GLY A 169 -13.32 -19.87 -13.21
N ASN A 170 -12.61 -18.84 -13.72
CA ASN A 170 -13.19 -17.72 -14.46
C ASN A 170 -14.26 -16.94 -13.68
N ARG A 171 -14.07 -16.81 -12.35
CA ARG A 171 -15.01 -16.11 -11.45
C ARG A 171 -14.72 -14.60 -11.34
N GLY A 172 -13.96 -14.05 -12.28
CA GLY A 172 -13.47 -12.67 -12.27
C GLY A 172 -12.13 -12.53 -11.57
N THR A 173 -12.05 -11.65 -10.57
CA THR A 173 -10.81 -11.19 -9.94
C THR A 173 -10.89 -11.32 -8.41
N GLU A 174 -9.87 -11.90 -7.80
CA GLU A 174 -9.61 -11.82 -6.37
C GLU A 174 -8.97 -10.47 -6.04
N VAL A 175 -9.70 -9.65 -5.28
CA VAL A 175 -9.24 -8.37 -4.75
C VAL A 175 -8.80 -8.59 -3.31
N LYS A 176 -7.49 -8.50 -3.06
CA LYS A 176 -6.92 -8.57 -1.71
C LYS A 176 -6.52 -7.17 -1.25
N VAL A 177 -6.96 -6.78 -0.06
CA VAL A 177 -6.50 -5.57 0.62
C VAL A 177 -5.75 -5.95 1.87
N VAL A 178 -4.59 -5.33 2.06
CA VAL A 178 -3.83 -5.36 3.31
C VAL A 178 -3.58 -3.94 3.76
N MET A 179 -3.85 -3.65 5.02
CA MET A 179 -3.56 -2.36 5.64
C MET A 179 -2.88 -2.56 6.98
N GLU A 180 -1.97 -1.66 7.30
CA GLU A 180 -1.21 -1.62 8.53
C GLU A 180 -1.24 -0.21 9.10
N TYR A 181 -1.51 -0.10 10.40
CA TYR A 181 -1.56 1.15 11.15
C TYR A 181 -0.57 1.04 12.30
N GLU A 182 0.38 1.97 12.40
CA GLU A 182 1.11 2.15 13.65
C GLU A 182 0.46 3.27 14.46
N LEU A 183 0.11 2.94 15.70
CA LEU A 183 -0.52 3.91 16.59
C LEU A 183 0.56 4.70 17.32
N PRO A 184 0.69 6.02 17.08
CA PRO A 184 1.48 6.85 17.98
C PRO A 184 0.82 6.79 19.38
N GLY A 185 1.63 6.56 20.42
CA GLY A 185 1.12 6.46 21.78
C GLY A 185 0.37 7.73 22.23
N GLY A 186 -0.64 7.58 23.09
CA GLY A 186 -1.42 8.70 23.65
C GLY A 186 -2.89 8.71 23.22
N VAL A 187 -3.50 9.89 23.17
CA VAL A 187 -4.94 10.07 22.88
C VAL A 187 -5.32 9.55 21.49
N MET A 188 -4.40 9.66 20.51
CA MET A 188 -4.61 9.17 19.14
C MET A 188 -4.73 7.64 19.08
N ALA A 189 -3.89 6.90 19.81
CA ALA A 189 -4.01 5.44 19.92
C ALA A 189 -5.38 5.02 20.48
N ALA A 190 -5.90 5.74 21.48
CA ALA A 190 -7.22 5.46 22.04
C ALA A 190 -8.37 5.79 21.07
N ALA A 191 -8.23 6.85 20.27
CA ALA A 191 -9.22 7.21 19.24
C ALA A 191 -9.26 6.18 18.11
N ILE A 192 -8.10 5.74 17.62
CA ILE A 192 -7.99 4.73 16.56
C ILE A 192 -8.44 3.35 17.07
N ALA A 193 -8.08 2.96 18.30
CA ALA A 193 -8.57 1.72 18.91
C ALA A 193 -10.10 1.71 19.04
N LYS A 194 -10.72 2.87 19.35
CA LYS A 194 -12.18 3.00 19.36
C LYS A 194 -12.80 3.07 17.96
N LEU A 195 -12.11 3.64 16.98
CA LEU A 195 -12.56 3.71 15.60
C LEU A 195 -12.67 2.30 14.99
N PHE A 196 -11.62 1.52 15.13
CA PHE A 196 -11.57 0.16 14.62
C PHE A 196 -12.29 -0.85 15.53
N GLY A 197 -12.57 -0.47 16.78
CA GLY A 197 -13.29 -1.30 17.75
C GLY A 197 -12.62 -2.65 17.99
N GLU A 198 -13.42 -3.65 18.36
CA GLU A 198 -12.92 -5.03 18.56
C GLU A 198 -12.62 -5.76 17.24
N GLU A 199 -13.10 -5.27 16.08
CA GLU A 199 -13.07 -6.01 14.82
C GLU A 199 -12.76 -5.15 13.56
N PRO A 200 -11.57 -4.51 13.46
CA PRO A 200 -11.11 -3.76 12.28
C PRO A 200 -11.23 -4.57 10.97
N GLU A 201 -11.03 -5.87 11.10
CA GLU A 201 -11.17 -6.83 10.01
C GLU A 201 -12.58 -6.89 9.42
N GLN A 202 -13.63 -6.78 10.23
CA GLN A 202 -15.01 -6.84 9.73
C GLN A 202 -15.33 -5.62 8.88
N GLN A 203 -14.94 -4.42 9.34
CA GLN A 203 -15.20 -3.17 8.62
C GLN A 203 -14.64 -3.20 7.18
N ILE A 204 -13.39 -3.64 7.02
CA ILE A 204 -12.77 -3.76 5.69
C ILE A 204 -13.41 -4.88 4.87
N GLY A 205 -13.84 -5.97 5.51
CA GLY A 205 -14.63 -7.01 4.85
C GLY A 205 -15.94 -6.45 4.28
N ASP A 206 -16.65 -5.65 5.05
CA ASP A 206 -17.91 -5.01 4.63
C ASP A 206 -17.69 -3.99 3.51
N ASP A 207 -16.63 -3.18 3.59
CA ASP A 207 -16.25 -2.25 2.52
C ASP A 207 -15.94 -2.98 1.21
N LEU A 208 -15.21 -4.10 1.28
CA LEU A 208 -14.93 -4.93 0.10
C LEU A 208 -16.20 -5.61 -0.46
N ASN A 209 -17.15 -5.98 0.40
CA ASN A 209 -18.44 -6.49 -0.05
C ASN A 209 -19.28 -5.39 -0.73
N ARG A 210 -19.26 -4.16 -0.22
CA ARG A 210 -19.88 -3.01 -0.89
C ARG A 210 -19.23 -2.73 -2.24
N PHE A 211 -17.90 -2.79 -2.32
CA PHE A 211 -17.17 -2.66 -3.57
C PHE A 211 -17.59 -3.73 -4.58
N LYS A 212 -17.69 -4.99 -4.14
CA LYS A 212 -18.19 -6.09 -4.97
C LYS A 212 -19.59 -5.79 -5.52
N GLN A 213 -20.53 -5.39 -4.67
CA GLN A 213 -21.90 -5.07 -5.08
C GLN A 213 -21.92 -3.92 -6.11
N LEU A 214 -21.20 -2.84 -5.81
CA LEU A 214 -21.09 -1.68 -6.70
C LEU A 214 -20.52 -2.06 -8.07
N MET A 215 -19.44 -2.83 -8.10
CA MET A 215 -18.81 -3.21 -9.37
C MET A 215 -19.60 -4.27 -10.14
N GLU A 216 -20.31 -5.19 -9.46
CA GLU A 216 -21.08 -6.23 -10.15
C GLU A 216 -22.44 -5.72 -10.63
N ALA A 217 -23.16 -5.01 -9.76
CA ALA A 217 -24.56 -4.62 -9.96
C ALA A 217 -24.77 -3.13 -10.24
N GLY A 218 -23.76 -2.27 -10.02
CA GLY A 218 -23.89 -0.82 -10.14
C GLY A 218 -24.53 -0.14 -8.93
N GLU A 219 -24.93 -0.90 -7.91
CA GLU A 219 -25.62 -0.42 -6.72
C GLU A 219 -25.06 -1.12 -5.47
N ILE A 220 -25.05 -0.43 -4.34
CA ILE A 220 -24.75 -1.02 -3.02
C ILE A 220 -26.08 -1.31 -2.35
N ALA A 221 -26.33 -2.56 -1.98
CA ALA A 221 -27.57 -2.94 -1.31
C ALA A 221 -27.63 -2.31 0.09
N THR A 222 -28.59 -1.42 0.34
CA THR A 222 -28.80 -0.78 1.65
C THR A 222 -30.03 -1.36 2.34
N THR A 223 -29.91 -1.68 3.62
CA THR A 223 -31.06 -2.05 4.48
C THR A 223 -31.73 -0.83 5.12
N GLU A 224 -31.17 0.38 4.96
CA GLU A 224 -31.77 1.62 5.44
C GLU A 224 -33.12 1.87 4.74
N GLY A 225 -34.21 1.82 5.51
CA GLY A 225 -35.58 2.01 5.01
C GLY A 225 -36.37 0.74 4.73
N GLN A 226 -35.81 -0.46 4.91
CA GLN A 226 -36.63 -1.68 4.88
C GLN A 226 -37.45 -1.79 6.16
N SER A 227 -38.78 -1.62 6.05
CA SER A 227 -39.69 -1.99 7.11
C SER A 227 -39.53 -3.48 7.40
N THR A 228 -39.06 -3.83 8.60
CA THR A 228 -39.10 -5.20 9.09
C THR A 228 -40.54 -5.69 8.92
N GLY A 229 -40.75 -6.68 8.05
CA GLY A 229 -42.07 -7.23 7.80
C GLY A 229 -42.71 -7.64 9.12
N ALA A 230 -43.87 -7.06 9.41
CA ALA A 230 -44.72 -7.43 10.55
C ALA A 230 -45.43 -8.75 10.30
#